data_AF-A0A966D812-F1
#
_entry.id   AF-A0A966D812-F1
#
_cell.length_a   1.000
_cell.length_b   1.000
_cell.length_c   1.000
_cell.angle_alpha   90.00
_cell.angle_beta   90.00
_cell.angle_gamma   90.00
#
_symmetry.space_group_name_H-M   'P 1'
#
loop_
_entity.id
_entity.type
_entity.pdbx_description
1 polymer ?
#
loop_
_entity_poly.entity_id
_entity_poly.type
_entity_poly.pdbx_seq_one_letter_code
_entity_poly.pdbx_strand_id
1 'polypeptide(L)'
;MLLETIIIILLGILAGVFTGLIPGIHNNMIAQIVLLNAGILLLFFSLNDLIIFIICVGLVHSFTSFIPAILFGVPSEDSSMSILPAHQLVLKGKAYEAIFLSSIGSLFGMFFAFFIVIIAYFYLENAYNLAKNYIAYFLIFVVLLLILLEEDIN
;
A
#
# COMPACT_ATOMS: atom_id res chain seq x y z
N MET A 1 15.96 6.57 22.57
CA MET A 1 15.67 5.26 21.95
C MET A 1 14.18 4.93 21.98
N LEU A 2 13.61 4.38 23.06
CA LEU A 2 12.22 3.89 23.01
C LEU A 2 11.18 5.03 22.85
N LEU A 3 11.42 6.18 23.48
CA LEU A 3 10.56 7.36 23.33
C LEU A 3 10.60 7.96 21.92
N GLU A 4 11.78 8.05 21.31
CA GLU A 4 11.95 8.53 19.93
C GLU A 4 11.18 7.65 18.95
N THR A 5 11.32 6.33 19.08
CA THR A 5 10.58 5.37 18.24
C THR A 5 9.06 5.54 18.39
N ILE A 6 8.56 5.76 19.61
CA ILE A 6 7.12 6.03 19.83
C ILE A 6 6.70 7.32 19.12
N ILE A 7 7.50 8.39 19.21
CA ILE A 7 7.21 9.66 18.53
C ILE A 7 7.15 9.45 17.01
N ILE A 8 8.10 8.71 16.46
CA ILE A 8 8.15 8.38 15.03
C ILE A 8 6.94 7.56 14.59
N ILE A 9 6.53 6.59 15.39
CA ILE A 9 5.30 5.81 15.15
C ILE A 9 4.09 6.74 15.17
N LEU A 10 3.96 7.64 16.14
CA LEU A 10 2.83 8.58 16.20
C LEU A 10 2.80 9.51 14.97
N LEU A 11 3.96 10.01 14.54
CA LEU A 11 4.07 10.80 13.31
C LEU A 11 3.68 9.99 12.08
N GLY A 12 4.11 8.73 12.00
CA GLY A 12 3.75 7.81 10.92
C GLY A 12 2.25 7.52 10.88
N ILE A 13 1.62 7.30 12.05
CA ILE A 13 0.17 7.14 12.18
C ILE A 13 -0.54 8.38 11.65
N LEU A 14 -0.15 9.57 12.11
CA LEU A 14 -0.77 10.82 11.66
C LEU A 14 -0.67 10.98 10.15
N ALA A 15 0.53 10.83 9.59
CA ALA A 15 0.75 10.96 8.15
C ALA A 15 0.00 9.88 7.34
N GLY A 16 -0.10 8.65 7.85
CA GLY A 16 -0.90 7.58 7.25
C GLY A 16 -2.41 7.87 7.28
N VAL A 17 -2.93 8.42 8.38
CA VAL A 17 -4.33 8.86 8.47
C VAL A 17 -4.60 9.97 7.46
N PHE A 18 -3.74 11.00 7.40
CA PHE A 18 -3.89 12.11 6.47
C PHE A 18 -3.90 11.63 5.01
N THR A 19 -2.94 10.79 4.63
CA THR A 19 -2.87 10.31 3.25
C THR A 19 -3.97 9.35 2.87
N GLY A 20 -4.43 8.49 3.79
CA GLY A 20 -5.51 7.57 3.47
C GLY A 20 -6.88 8.26 3.40
N LEU A 21 -7.12 9.29 4.21
CA LEU A 21 -8.41 10.00 4.16
C LEU A 21 -8.56 10.93 2.95
N ILE A 22 -7.45 11.32 2.29
CA ILE A 22 -7.48 12.17 1.11
C ILE A 22 -7.48 11.28 -0.15
N PRO A 23 -8.61 11.19 -0.88
CA PRO A 23 -8.63 10.42 -2.12
C PRO A 23 -7.63 10.98 -3.13
N GLY A 24 -6.92 10.08 -3.81
CA GLY A 24 -5.90 10.43 -4.81
C GLY A 24 -4.48 10.63 -4.26
N ILE A 25 -4.28 10.66 -2.93
CA ILE A 25 -2.93 10.59 -2.34
C ILE A 25 -2.63 9.15 -1.97
N HIS A 26 -1.45 8.65 -2.33
CA HIS A 26 -1.00 7.30 -2.00
C HIS A 26 0.18 7.32 -1.01
N ASN A 27 0.36 6.27 -0.21
CA ASN A 27 1.49 6.14 0.71
C ASN A 27 2.87 6.28 0.01
N ASN A 28 2.95 5.86 -1.26
CA ASN A 28 4.13 5.92 -2.08
C ASN A 28 4.66 7.36 -2.25
N MET A 29 3.76 8.36 -2.23
CA MET A 29 4.15 9.76 -2.29
C MET A 29 4.98 10.15 -1.05
N ILE A 30 4.59 9.69 0.15
CA ILE A 30 5.37 9.94 1.37
C ILE A 30 6.71 9.25 1.28
N ALA A 31 6.75 7.99 0.86
CA ALA A 31 8.01 7.24 0.73
C ALA A 31 8.97 7.96 -0.24
N GLN A 32 8.48 8.48 -1.36
CA GLN A 32 9.27 9.27 -2.31
C GLN A 32 9.77 10.58 -1.70
N ILE A 33 8.93 11.32 -0.96
CA ILE A 33 9.33 12.56 -0.29
C ILE A 33 10.44 12.28 0.74
N VAL A 34 10.29 11.22 1.54
CA VAL A 34 11.32 10.81 2.52
C VAL A 34 12.61 10.43 1.81
N LEU A 35 12.54 9.67 0.71
CA LEU A 35 13.70 9.25 -0.06
C LEU A 35 14.44 10.44 -0.70
N LEU A 36 13.71 11.37 -1.30
CA LEU A 36 14.26 12.56 -1.95
C LEU A 36 14.96 13.50 -0.94
N ASN A 37 14.47 13.52 0.30
CA ASN A 37 15.04 14.32 1.38
C ASN A 37 15.94 13.51 2.33
N ALA A 38 16.27 12.25 2.00
CA ALA A 38 16.98 11.34 2.89
C ALA A 38 18.33 11.91 3.36
N GLY A 39 19.07 12.61 2.50
CA GLY A 39 20.36 13.22 2.85
C GLY A 39 20.27 14.25 3.98
N ILE A 40 19.18 15.02 4.05
CA ILE A 40 18.95 16.00 5.12
C ILE A 40 18.35 15.31 6.34
N LEU A 41 17.39 14.40 6.14
CA LEU A 41 16.71 13.69 7.22
C LEU A 41 17.67 12.83 8.04
N LEU A 42 18.66 12.20 7.40
CA LEU A 42 19.67 11.39 8.07
C LEU A 42 20.64 12.19 8.97
N LEU A 43 20.61 13.53 8.91
CA LEU A 43 21.33 14.38 9.88
C LEU A 43 20.61 14.45 11.23
N PHE A 44 19.31 14.19 11.26
CA PHE A 44 18.45 14.34 12.45
C PHE A 44 17.84 13.01 12.92
N PHE A 45 17.61 12.07 12.01
CA PHE A 45 16.96 10.79 12.27
C PHE A 45 17.85 9.63 11.81
N SER A 46 17.77 8.49 12.50
CA SER A 46 18.47 7.30 12.05
C SER A 46 17.77 6.67 10.84
N LEU A 47 18.49 5.82 10.10
CA LEU A 47 17.88 5.06 8.99
C LEU A 47 16.72 4.18 9.48
N ASN A 48 16.85 3.58 10.67
CA ASN A 48 15.80 2.76 11.26
C ASN A 48 14.54 3.57 11.55
N ASP A 49 14.69 4.82 11.99
CA ASP A 49 13.57 5.72 12.26
C ASP A 49 12.77 6.02 10.99
N LEU A 50 13.47 6.31 9.88
CA LEU A 50 12.82 6.55 8.59
C LEU A 50 12.11 5.29 8.06
N ILE A 51 12.71 4.11 8.24
CA ILE A 51 12.09 2.83 7.87
C ILE A 51 10.82 2.59 8.70
N ILE A 52 10.89 2.77 10.01
CA ILE A 52 9.73 2.62 10.92
C ILE A 52 8.62 3.60 10.52
N PHE A 53 8.97 4.84 10.22
CA PHE A 53 8.03 5.86 9.76
C PHE A 53 7.32 5.42 8.47
N ILE A 54 8.05 5.02 7.43
CA ILE A 54 7.49 4.62 6.14
C ILE A 54 6.58 3.39 6.29
N ILE A 55 7.02 2.37 7.04
CA ILE A 55 6.20 1.17 7.31
C ILE A 55 4.92 1.56 8.04
N CYS A 56 5.01 2.43 9.04
CA CYS A 56 3.86 2.88 9.82
C CYS A 56 2.85 3.65 8.96
N VAL A 57 3.33 4.59 8.13
CA VAL A 57 2.51 5.32 7.15
C VAL A 57 1.81 4.34 6.22
N GLY A 58 2.56 3.39 5.64
CA GLY A 58 2.03 2.41 4.70
C GLY A 58 0.93 1.53 5.30
N LEU A 59 1.16 1.05 6.52
CA LEU A 59 0.16 0.29 7.27
C LEU A 59 -1.09 1.12 7.51
N VAL A 60 -0.98 2.27 8.16
CA VAL A 60 -2.16 3.08 8.53
C VAL A 60 -2.93 3.54 7.29
N HIS A 61 -2.22 3.98 6.25
CA HIS A 61 -2.81 4.35 4.96
C HIS A 61 -3.65 3.22 4.36
N SER A 62 -3.17 1.97 4.41
CA SER A 62 -3.91 0.82 3.86
C SER A 62 -5.26 0.56 4.55
N PHE A 63 -5.41 0.99 5.82
CA PHE A 63 -6.68 0.89 6.53
C PHE A 63 -7.57 2.11 6.25
N THR A 64 -7.00 3.31 6.32
CA THR A 64 -7.77 4.55 6.23
C THR A 64 -8.20 4.89 4.81
N SER A 65 -7.47 4.46 3.78
CA SER A 65 -7.80 4.65 2.36
C SER A 65 -9.11 4.02 1.93
N PHE A 66 -9.55 2.94 2.58
CA PHE A 66 -10.86 2.34 2.29
C PHE A 66 -12.02 3.21 2.73
N ILE A 67 -11.85 4.09 3.72
CA ILE A 67 -12.94 4.92 4.24
C ILE A 67 -13.48 5.86 3.16
N PRO A 68 -12.67 6.78 2.57
CA PRO A 68 -13.16 7.64 1.50
C PRO A 68 -13.51 6.84 0.25
N ALA A 69 -12.79 5.76 -0.03
CA ALA A 69 -13.03 4.96 -1.23
C ALA A 69 -14.40 4.26 -1.22
N ILE A 70 -14.82 3.74 -0.07
CA ILE A 70 -16.14 3.14 0.14
C ILE A 70 -17.23 4.21 0.12
N LEU A 71 -17.02 5.33 0.83
CA LEU A 71 -18.05 6.35 1.01
C LEU A 71 -18.28 7.22 -0.23
N PHE A 72 -17.22 7.59 -0.94
CA PHE A 72 -17.31 8.44 -2.13
C PHE A 72 -17.31 7.65 -3.44
N GLY A 73 -17.10 6.33 -3.40
CA GLY A 73 -17.01 5.50 -4.60
C GLY A 73 -15.83 5.86 -5.49
N VAL A 74 -14.76 6.43 -4.92
CA VAL A 74 -13.52 6.81 -5.61
C VAL A 74 -12.42 5.85 -5.15
N PRO A 75 -12.32 4.66 -5.75
CA PRO A 75 -11.27 3.70 -5.42
C PRO A 75 -9.89 4.18 -5.91
N SER A 76 -8.85 3.78 -5.19
CA SER A 76 -7.48 3.80 -5.73
C SER A 76 -7.31 2.70 -6.78
N GLU A 77 -6.28 2.82 -7.64
CA GLU A 77 -5.98 1.84 -8.70
C GLU A 77 -5.98 0.39 -8.19
N ASP A 78 -5.38 0.17 -7.01
CA ASP A 78 -5.22 -1.14 -6.38
C ASP A 78 -6.52 -1.69 -5.73
N SER A 79 -7.52 -0.85 -5.48
CA SER A 79 -8.71 -1.21 -4.70
C SER A 79 -10.01 -1.24 -5.53
N SER A 80 -9.96 -0.81 -6.79
CA SER A 80 -11.07 -0.71 -7.74
C SER A 80 -11.98 -1.94 -7.78
N MET A 81 -11.40 -3.14 -7.91
CA MET A 81 -12.15 -4.40 -7.99
C MET A 81 -12.71 -4.84 -6.62
N SER A 82 -12.02 -4.53 -5.53
CA SER A 82 -12.41 -4.94 -4.18
C SER A 82 -13.52 -4.07 -3.55
N ILE A 83 -13.66 -2.82 -3.99
CA ILE A 83 -14.57 -1.85 -3.36
C ILE A 83 -16.01 -2.00 -3.88
N LEU A 84 -16.23 -2.54 -5.07
CA LEU A 84 -17.56 -2.72 -5.65
C LEU A 84 -18.59 -3.34 -4.67
N PRO A 85 -18.31 -4.48 -3.99
CA PRO A 85 -19.24 -5.04 -3.00
C PRO A 85 -19.46 -4.13 -1.79
N ALA A 86 -18.42 -3.43 -1.32
CA ALA A 86 -18.53 -2.49 -0.21
C ALA A 86 -19.40 -1.27 -0.59
N HIS A 87 -19.27 -0.77 -1.82
CA HIS A 87 -20.10 0.30 -2.36
C HIS A 87 -21.58 -0.13 -2.49
N GLN A 88 -21.86 -1.38 -2.88
CA GLN A 88 -23.22 -1.92 -2.88
C GLN A 88 -23.86 -1.94 -1.48
N LEU A 89 -23.07 -2.16 -0.42
CA LEU A 89 -23.56 -2.04 0.96
C LEU A 89 -23.87 -0.59 1.34
N VAL A 90 -23.03 0.37 0.91
CA VAL A 90 -23.29 1.81 1.12
C VAL A 90 -24.60 2.23 0.47
N LEU A 91 -24.88 1.80 -0.76
CA LEU A 91 -26.15 2.06 -1.46
C LEU A 91 -27.37 1.48 -0.74
N LYS A 92 -27.18 0.45 0.10
CA LYS A 92 -28.23 -0.14 0.95
C LYS A 92 -28.35 0.55 2.33
N GLY A 93 -27.67 1.68 2.55
CA GLY A 93 -27.62 2.39 3.83
C GLY A 93 -26.72 1.73 4.87
N LYS A 94 -25.89 0.76 4.48
CA LYS A 94 -25.04 -0.05 5.38
C LYS A 94 -23.56 0.36 5.33
N ALA A 95 -23.30 1.66 5.25
CA ALA A 95 -21.93 2.17 5.12
C ALA A 95 -21.02 1.76 6.29
N TYR A 96 -21.53 1.78 7.52
CA TYR A 96 -20.78 1.35 8.69
C TYR A 96 -20.38 -0.14 8.62
N GLU A 97 -21.29 -1.01 8.18
CA GLU A 97 -21.05 -2.44 8.00
C GLU A 97 -19.96 -2.67 6.93
N ALA A 98 -20.00 -1.91 5.83
CA ALA A 98 -18.99 -1.96 4.78
C ALA A 98 -17.58 -1.58 5.29
N ILE A 99 -17.47 -0.49 6.05
CA ILE A 99 -16.20 -0.04 6.63
C ILE A 99 -15.67 -1.06 7.65
N PHE A 100 -16.55 -1.60 8.50
CA PHE A 100 -16.19 -2.59 9.50
C PHE A 100 -15.66 -3.89 8.87
N LEU A 101 -16.37 -4.43 7.87
CA LEU A 101 -15.95 -5.62 7.14
C LEU A 101 -14.62 -5.39 6.39
N SER A 102 -14.45 -4.22 5.78
CA SER A 102 -13.19 -3.87 5.10
C SER A 102 -12.03 -3.76 6.10
N SER A 103 -12.28 -3.20 7.28
CA SER A 103 -11.26 -3.09 8.35
C SER A 103 -10.84 -4.46 8.87
N ILE A 104 -11.78 -5.40 9.03
CA ILE A 104 -11.50 -6.80 9.36
C ILE A 104 -10.67 -7.45 8.25
N GLY A 105 -11.06 -7.24 6.99
CA GLY A 105 -10.30 -7.71 5.82
C GLY A 105 -8.85 -7.23 5.85
N SER A 106 -8.62 -5.95 6.12
CA SER A 106 -7.27 -5.37 6.24
C SER A 106 -6.49 -5.94 7.43
N LEU A 107 -7.13 -6.24 8.57
CA LEU A 107 -6.49 -6.92 9.69
C LEU A 107 -6.01 -8.33 9.30
N PHE A 108 -6.88 -9.13 8.70
CA PHE A 108 -6.51 -10.46 8.22
C PHE A 108 -5.42 -10.38 7.14
N GLY A 109 -5.57 -9.47 6.19
CA GLY A 109 -4.58 -9.21 5.15
C GLY A 109 -3.21 -8.87 5.73
N MET A 110 -3.16 -8.03 6.77
CA MET A 110 -1.92 -7.72 7.50
C MET A 110 -1.29 -8.96 8.14
N PHE A 111 -2.08 -9.80 8.81
CA PHE A 111 -1.58 -11.06 9.38
C PHE A 111 -1.02 -11.99 8.31
N PHE A 112 -1.76 -12.20 7.20
CA PHE A 112 -1.28 -13.01 6.09
C PHE A 112 -0.02 -12.43 5.45
N ALA A 113 0.03 -11.11 5.23
CA ALA A 113 1.20 -10.43 4.69
C ALA A 113 2.43 -10.64 5.57
N PHE A 114 2.28 -10.55 6.90
CA PHE A 114 3.37 -10.82 7.83
C PHE A 114 3.94 -12.24 7.68
N PHE A 115 3.08 -13.26 7.57
CA PHE A 115 3.51 -14.64 7.31
C PHE A 115 4.20 -14.79 5.95
N ILE A 116 3.64 -14.17 4.91
CA ILE A 116 4.22 -14.21 3.56
C ILE A 116 5.61 -13.55 3.54
N VAL A 117 5.79 -12.42 4.24
CA VAL A 117 7.08 -11.72 4.32
C VAL A 117 8.15 -12.60 4.98
N ILE A 118 7.81 -13.35 6.04
CA ILE A 118 8.74 -14.30 6.67
C ILE A 118 9.18 -15.37 5.67
N ILE A 119 8.24 -15.95 4.94
CA ILE A 119 8.55 -16.96 3.92
C ILE A 119 9.40 -16.33 2.81
N ALA A 120 8.99 -15.16 2.32
CA ALA A 120 9.70 -14.43 1.28
C ALA A 120 11.14 -14.15 1.69
N TYR A 121 11.41 -13.75 2.93
CA TYR A 121 12.76 -13.48 3.41
C TYR A 121 13.75 -14.63 3.15
N PHE A 122 13.33 -15.88 3.29
CA PHE A 122 14.19 -17.05 3.06
C PHE A 122 14.40 -17.40 1.58
N TYR A 123 13.42 -17.11 0.72
CA TYR A 123 13.42 -17.59 -0.67
C TYR A 123 13.65 -16.48 -1.71
N LEU A 124 13.48 -15.21 -1.33
CA LEU A 124 13.44 -14.08 -2.27
C LEU A 124 14.79 -13.84 -2.94
N GLU A 125 15.91 -14.04 -2.25
CA GLU A 125 17.24 -13.92 -2.86
C GLU A 125 17.47 -14.97 -3.96
N ASN A 126 17.14 -16.23 -3.67
CA ASN A 126 17.27 -17.31 -4.65
C ASN A 126 16.33 -17.10 -5.84
N ALA A 127 15.07 -16.75 -5.58
CA ALA A 127 14.09 -16.45 -6.61
C ALA A 127 14.55 -15.27 -7.49
N TYR A 128 15.06 -14.20 -6.88
CA TYR A 128 15.55 -13.03 -7.60
C TYR A 128 16.77 -13.37 -8.48
N ASN A 129 17.73 -14.14 -7.97
CA ASN A 129 18.90 -14.52 -8.74
C ASN A 129 18.58 -15.40 -9.94
N LEU A 130 17.58 -16.27 -9.84
CA LEU A 130 17.07 -17.04 -10.97
C LEU A 130 16.29 -16.16 -11.97
N ALA A 131 15.44 -15.27 -11.46
CA ALA A 131 14.55 -14.47 -12.28
C ALA A 131 15.26 -13.30 -13.00
N LYS A 132 16.28 -12.67 -12.40
CA LYS A 132 16.82 -11.37 -12.84
C LYS A 132 17.22 -11.32 -14.32
N ASN A 133 17.76 -12.42 -14.85
CA ASN A 133 18.18 -12.50 -16.25
C ASN A 133 16.99 -12.62 -17.23
N TYR A 134 15.82 -13.04 -16.74
CA TYR A 134 14.61 -13.25 -17.52
C TYR A 134 13.56 -12.15 -17.36
N ILE A 135 13.65 -11.31 -16.31
CA ILE A 135 12.67 -10.24 -16.02
C ILE A 135 12.44 -9.35 -17.25
N ALA A 136 13.51 -8.90 -17.92
CA ALA A 136 13.39 -8.04 -19.10
C ALA A 136 12.64 -8.71 -20.25
N TYR A 137 12.98 -9.97 -20.57
CA TYR A 137 12.31 -10.73 -21.63
C TYR A 137 10.84 -10.99 -21.29
N PHE A 138 10.55 -11.30 -20.02
CA PHE A 138 9.19 -11.51 -19.54
C PHE A 138 8.35 -10.23 -19.65
N LEU A 139 8.90 -9.07 -19.26
CA LEU A 139 8.21 -7.79 -19.40
C LEU A 139 7.93 -7.45 -20.86
N ILE A 140 8.91 -7.62 -21.75
CA ILE A 140 8.72 -7.42 -23.19
C ILE A 140 7.61 -8.34 -23.72
N PHE A 141 7.63 -9.62 -23.33
CA PHE A 141 6.60 -10.58 -23.71
C PHE A 141 5.21 -10.15 -23.23
N VAL A 142 5.05 -9.76 -21.95
CA VAL A 142 3.77 -9.30 -21.40
C VAL A 142 3.28 -8.04 -22.13
N VAL A 143 4.16 -7.08 -22.41
CA VAL A 143 3.80 -5.87 -23.15
C VAL A 143 3.36 -6.21 -24.58
N LEU A 144 4.09 -7.07 -25.29
CA LEU A 144 3.69 -7.52 -26.62
C LEU A 144 2.35 -8.26 -26.61
N LEU A 145 2.13 -9.11 -25.59
CA LEU A 145 0.86 -9.81 -25.42
C LEU A 145 -0.27 -8.81 -25.17
N LEU A 146 -0.10 -7.83 -24.28
CA LEU A 146 -1.10 -6.79 -24.03
C LEU A 146 -1.44 -6.01 -25.30
N ILE A 147 -0.43 -5.61 -26.09
CA ILE A 147 -0.64 -4.91 -27.36
C ILE A 147 -1.41 -5.78 -28.37
N LEU A 148 -1.11 -7.09 -28.43
CA LEU A 148 -1.80 -8.01 -29.34
C LEU A 148 -3.23 -8.33 -28.88
N LEU A 149 -3.49 -8.30 -27.58
CA LEU A 149 -4.79 -8.58 -26.98
C LEU A 149 -5.69 -7.34 -26.89
N GLU A 150 -5.12 -6.15 -27.10
CA GLU A 150 -5.85 -4.91 -27.20
C GLU A 150 -6.68 -4.94 -28.49
N GLU A 151 -7.94 -5.35 -28.36
CA GLU A 151 -8.91 -5.26 -29.44
C GLU A 151 -9.22 -3.77 -29.67
N ASP A 152 -9.07 -3.31 -30.91
CA ASP A 152 -9.54 -1.98 -31.32
C ASP A 152 -11.00 -1.85 -30.91
N ILE A 153 -11.25 -0.99 -29.93
CA ILE A 153 -12.61 -0.60 -29.52
C ILE A 153 -13.21 0.18 -30.69
N ASN A 154 -13.82 -0.53 -31.64
CA ASN A 154 -14.75 0.01 -32.63
C ASN A 154 -16.14 0.18 -32.03
#